data_AF-A0A644Y9U2-F1
#
_entry.id   AF-A0A644Y9U2-F1
#
_cell.length_a   1.000
_cell.length_b   1.000
_cell.length_c   1.000
_cell.angle_alpha   90.00
_cell.angle_beta   90.00
_cell.angle_gamma   90.00
#
_symmetry.space_group_name_H-M   'P 1'
#
loop_
_entity.id
_entity.type
_entity.pdbx_description
1 polymer ?
#
loop_
_entity_poly.entity_id
_entity_poly.type
_entity_poly.pdbx_seq_one_letter_code
_entity_poly.pdbx_strand_id
1 'polypeptide(L)'
;MEKELHDLIENGYESNFLDFKTKMYPSKGKPDLLKDILAMANSNYLGKKYIIMGIQDDGVGGKKICGINPEEKVDSSNYQQLILNNIEPDVNFDLYYINYLGKELAIIEIGSSSDKPYIIKKDLPGIKQGLCLVRKGSTNAVANRADFDSIYSEKSGGFVPKILRNCLRAIDGTALLDVSLRNLSPDPVTIISGILLIKDANNTIKSTHRVYGFEKEVGADFRFEIPAKREFTGDLYLGFESSDCLRLNLDDSGYTDEQFIFVLQLKDSTGKEYEVISSNSTVFAKGECLWKIKTQKQPKNYRINNSMLGVFIQRFLTKE
;
A
#
# COMPACT_ATOMS: atom_id res chain seq x y z
N MET A 1 26.32 7.99 -0.96
CA MET A 1 26.12 8.80 -2.17
C MET A 1 27.25 8.55 -3.18
N GLU A 2 28.52 8.88 -2.87
CA GLU A 2 29.64 8.65 -3.81
C GLU A 2 29.78 7.18 -4.26
N LYS A 3 29.67 6.21 -3.33
CA LYS A 3 29.79 4.78 -3.67
C LYS A 3 28.71 4.28 -4.65
N GLU A 4 27.49 4.79 -4.55
CA GLU A 4 26.38 4.43 -5.45
C GLU A 4 26.62 4.99 -6.86
N LEU A 5 27.06 6.26 -6.96
CA LEU A 5 27.38 6.88 -8.24
C LEU A 5 28.56 6.19 -8.93
N HIS A 6 29.60 5.81 -8.18
CA HIS A 6 30.72 5.06 -8.75
C HIS A 6 30.27 3.73 -9.33
N ASP A 7 29.39 3.00 -8.63
CA ASP A 7 28.82 1.75 -9.14
C ASP A 7 27.97 1.97 -10.41
N LEU A 8 27.16 3.04 -10.46
CA LEU A 8 26.44 3.41 -11.69
C LEU A 8 27.40 3.74 -12.84
N ILE A 9 28.48 4.46 -12.55
CA ILE A 9 29.50 4.81 -13.55
C ILE A 9 30.24 3.58 -14.05
N GLU A 10 30.62 2.64 -13.18
CA GLU A 10 31.35 1.43 -13.56
C GLU A 10 30.43 0.41 -14.22
N ASN A 11 29.33 0.05 -13.56
CA ASN A 11 28.52 -1.13 -13.87
C ASN A 11 27.12 -0.81 -14.42
N GLY A 12 26.67 0.44 -14.32
CA GLY A 12 25.34 0.84 -14.82
C GLY A 12 25.20 0.75 -16.34
N TYR A 13 23.98 0.77 -16.84
CA TYR A 13 23.69 0.83 -18.29
C TYR A 13 22.53 1.80 -18.53
N GLU A 14 22.48 2.39 -19.72
CA GLU A 14 21.37 3.28 -20.08
C GLU A 14 20.03 2.58 -19.94
N SER A 15 19.13 3.20 -19.20
CA SER A 15 17.87 2.60 -18.78
C SER A 15 16.83 3.67 -18.48
N ASN A 16 15.72 3.25 -17.90
CA ASN A 16 14.63 4.14 -17.52
C ASN A 16 14.97 5.03 -16.30
N PHE A 17 16.11 4.81 -15.62
CA PHE A 17 16.56 5.62 -14.49
C PHE A 17 17.98 6.15 -14.62
N LEU A 18 18.73 5.73 -15.64
CA LEU A 18 20.11 6.14 -15.85
C LEU A 18 20.32 6.53 -17.32
N ASP A 19 20.96 7.66 -17.55
CA ASP A 19 21.30 8.17 -18.89
C ASP A 19 22.70 8.74 -18.88
N PHE A 20 23.52 8.38 -19.87
CA PHE A 20 24.87 8.92 -20.01
C PHE A 20 24.89 9.97 -21.11
N LYS A 21 25.64 11.04 -20.88
CA LYS A 21 25.85 12.10 -21.89
C LYS A 21 27.32 12.40 -21.98
N THR A 22 27.85 12.46 -23.19
CA THR A 22 29.27 12.81 -23.39
C THR A 22 29.58 14.24 -22.95
N LYS A 23 28.63 15.17 -23.14
CA LYS A 23 28.81 16.60 -22.89
C LYS A 23 27.77 17.12 -21.91
N MET A 24 28.10 18.19 -21.21
CA MET A 24 27.14 18.91 -20.41
C MET A 24 26.12 19.63 -21.31
N TYR A 25 24.87 19.75 -20.85
CA TYR A 25 23.92 20.63 -21.53
C TYR A 25 24.43 22.08 -21.46
N PRO A 26 24.25 22.90 -22.51
CA PRO A 26 24.65 24.30 -22.45
C PRO A 26 23.68 25.10 -21.59
N SER A 27 24.18 26.15 -20.95
CA SER A 27 23.38 27.09 -20.13
C SER A 27 22.25 27.77 -20.91
N LYS A 28 22.45 28.02 -22.22
CA LYS A 28 21.41 28.58 -23.11
C LYS A 28 20.39 27.51 -23.52
N GLY A 29 19.46 27.24 -22.59
CA GLY A 29 18.08 26.82 -22.86
C GLY A 29 17.87 25.80 -23.97
N LYS A 30 18.48 24.62 -23.86
CA LYS A 30 18.26 23.57 -24.87
C LYS A 30 16.94 22.81 -24.66
N PRO A 31 16.19 22.56 -25.75
CA PRO A 31 15.10 21.59 -25.80
C PRO A 31 15.49 20.21 -25.25
N ASP A 32 16.74 19.78 -25.43
CA ASP A 32 17.18 18.42 -25.06
C ASP A 32 17.17 18.19 -23.54
N LEU A 33 17.69 19.14 -22.75
CA LEU A 33 17.64 19.05 -21.28
C LEU A 33 16.19 18.95 -20.80
N LEU A 34 15.30 19.80 -21.31
CA LEU A 34 13.89 19.77 -20.95
C LEU A 34 13.26 18.42 -21.32
N LYS A 35 13.53 17.88 -22.51
CA LYS A 35 13.00 16.59 -22.96
C LYS A 35 13.50 15.42 -22.10
N ASP A 36 14.79 15.40 -21.77
CA ASP A 36 15.40 14.32 -20.98
C ASP A 36 14.92 14.35 -19.53
N ILE A 37 14.83 15.53 -18.91
CA ILE A 37 14.25 15.71 -17.57
C ILE A 37 12.77 15.31 -17.55
N LEU A 38 12.00 15.76 -18.55
CA LEU A 38 10.58 15.45 -18.68
C LEU A 38 10.35 13.94 -18.78
N ALA A 39 11.10 13.26 -19.66
CA ALA A 39 10.99 11.82 -19.84
C ALA A 39 11.41 11.04 -18.58
N MET A 40 12.49 11.45 -17.92
CA MET A 40 12.94 10.86 -16.67
C MET A 40 11.92 11.06 -15.54
N ALA A 41 11.37 12.26 -15.37
CA ALA A 41 10.35 12.54 -14.36
C ALA A 41 9.11 11.63 -14.56
N ASN A 42 8.73 11.37 -15.81
CA ASN A 42 7.63 10.46 -16.14
C ASN A 42 7.98 8.97 -16.18
N SER A 43 9.25 8.59 -16.01
CA SER A 43 9.67 7.18 -15.98
C SER A 43 8.96 6.37 -14.89
N ASN A 44 8.57 5.13 -15.21
CA ASN A 44 7.96 4.17 -14.27
C ASN A 44 8.93 3.63 -13.22
N TYR A 45 10.21 4.01 -13.27
CA TYR A 45 11.17 3.62 -12.24
C TYR A 45 10.84 4.26 -10.87
N LEU A 46 10.84 3.43 -9.83
CA LEU A 46 10.67 3.83 -8.44
C LEU A 46 12.04 4.08 -7.82
N GLY A 47 12.36 5.34 -7.53
CA GLY A 47 13.63 5.72 -6.90
C GLY A 47 14.23 6.97 -7.54
N LYS A 48 15.50 7.23 -7.20
CA LYS A 48 16.30 8.29 -7.79
C LYS A 48 16.67 7.93 -9.23
N LYS A 49 16.73 8.94 -10.07
CA LYS A 49 17.11 8.80 -11.48
C LYS A 49 18.28 9.73 -11.76
N TYR A 50 19.16 9.34 -12.66
CA TYR A 50 20.42 10.03 -12.88
C TYR A 50 20.66 10.30 -14.37
N ILE A 51 21.07 11.53 -14.67
CA ILE A 51 21.72 11.85 -15.95
C ILE A 51 23.16 12.21 -15.62
N ILE A 52 24.10 11.39 -16.10
CA ILE A 52 25.53 11.53 -15.82
C ILE A 52 26.24 12.06 -17.07
N MET A 53 26.75 13.28 -16.97
CA MET A 53 27.42 13.99 -18.06
C MET A 53 28.95 13.92 -17.92
N GLY A 54 29.64 13.83 -19.07
CA GLY A 54 31.09 13.62 -19.15
C GLY A 54 31.49 12.17 -19.41
N ILE A 55 30.53 11.31 -19.80
CA ILE A 55 30.77 9.90 -20.12
C ILE A 55 30.25 9.61 -21.52
N GLN A 56 31.09 9.03 -22.36
CA GLN A 56 30.67 8.46 -23.62
C GLN A 56 30.41 6.96 -23.42
N ASP A 57 29.15 6.56 -23.57
CA ASP A 57 28.75 5.15 -23.61
C ASP A 57 28.58 4.74 -25.07
N ASP A 58 29.39 3.79 -25.53
CA ASP A 58 29.31 3.25 -26.89
C ASP A 58 28.54 1.91 -26.94
N GLY A 59 27.96 1.48 -25.81
CA GLY A 59 27.17 0.27 -25.61
C GLY A 59 27.96 -1.04 -25.70
N VAL A 60 28.84 -1.19 -26.70
CA VAL A 60 29.54 -2.43 -27.04
C VAL A 60 31.04 -2.39 -26.66
N GLY A 61 31.65 -1.21 -26.65
CA GLY A 61 33.08 -0.97 -26.36
C GLY A 61 33.36 -0.48 -24.92
N GLY A 62 32.32 -0.24 -24.13
CA GLY A 62 32.39 0.19 -22.74
C GLY A 62 32.26 1.71 -22.58
N LYS A 63 32.40 2.18 -21.34
CA LYS A 63 32.27 3.60 -21.01
C LYS A 63 33.62 4.29 -21.05
N LYS A 64 33.68 5.40 -21.78
CA LYS A 64 34.84 6.30 -21.79
C LYS A 64 34.57 7.54 -20.96
N ILE A 65 35.35 7.74 -19.91
CA ILE A 65 35.30 8.93 -19.07
C ILE A 65 35.97 10.10 -19.80
N CYS A 66 35.17 11.01 -20.35
CA CYS A 66 35.65 12.20 -21.05
C CYS A 66 35.91 13.37 -20.09
N GLY A 67 35.06 13.48 -19.06
CA GLY A 67 34.96 14.66 -18.22
C GLY A 67 34.25 15.83 -18.92
N ILE A 68 33.93 16.87 -18.15
CA ILE A 68 33.40 18.13 -18.66
C ILE A 68 34.48 19.21 -18.59
N ASN A 69 34.41 20.21 -19.48
CA ASN A 69 35.30 21.35 -19.43
C ASN A 69 34.83 22.35 -18.37
N PRO A 70 35.74 23.01 -17.61
CA PRO A 70 35.34 24.02 -16.62
C PRO A 70 34.50 25.17 -17.22
N GLU A 71 34.74 25.52 -18.48
CA GLU A 71 33.99 26.55 -19.22
C GLU A 71 32.56 26.13 -19.56
N GLU A 72 32.26 24.82 -19.56
CA GLU A 72 30.92 24.28 -19.81
C GLU A 72 30.07 24.23 -18.52
N LYS A 73 30.64 24.56 -17.36
CA LYS A 73 29.92 24.51 -16.09
C LYS A 73 28.75 25.48 -16.08
N VAL A 74 27.66 24.99 -15.49
CA VAL A 74 26.42 25.73 -15.33
C VAL A 74 26.04 25.70 -13.86
N ASP A 75 25.70 26.86 -13.32
CA ASP A 75 25.11 26.97 -11.99
C ASP A 75 23.78 26.18 -11.93
N SER A 76 23.57 25.40 -10.87
CA SER A 76 22.35 24.62 -10.67
C SER A 76 21.09 25.49 -10.73
N SER A 77 21.16 26.73 -10.26
CA SER A 77 20.06 27.70 -10.30
C SER A 77 19.58 28.00 -11.72
N ASN A 78 20.47 27.99 -12.72
CA ASN A 78 20.09 28.20 -14.12
C ASN A 78 19.21 27.06 -14.64
N TYR A 79 19.58 25.81 -14.35
CA TYR A 79 18.77 24.65 -14.72
C TYR A 79 17.46 24.62 -13.95
N GLN A 80 17.50 24.92 -12.65
CA GLN A 80 16.30 24.96 -11.82
C GLN A 80 15.30 25.97 -12.36
N GLN A 81 15.74 27.21 -12.65
CA GLN A 81 14.88 28.23 -13.25
C GLN A 81 14.37 27.81 -14.64
N LEU A 82 15.22 27.21 -15.47
CA LEU A 82 14.81 26.75 -16.79
C LEU A 82 13.72 25.67 -16.69
N ILE A 83 13.89 24.67 -15.83
CA ILE A 83 12.94 23.55 -15.67
C ILE A 83 11.66 24.06 -15.01
N LEU A 84 11.77 24.82 -13.92
CA LEU A 84 10.63 25.42 -13.22
C LEU A 84 9.74 26.26 -14.15
N ASN A 85 10.34 27.04 -15.04
CA ASN A 85 9.60 27.92 -15.95
C ASN A 85 8.93 27.20 -17.13
N ASN A 86 9.24 25.91 -17.36
CA ASN A 86 8.86 25.20 -18.58
C ASN A 86 8.19 23.83 -18.36
N ILE A 87 8.31 23.20 -17.19
CA ILE A 87 7.71 21.88 -16.87
C ILE A 87 6.77 22.01 -15.68
N GLU A 88 5.55 21.44 -15.78
CA GLU A 88 4.59 21.26 -14.68
C GLU A 88 4.24 19.79 -14.47
N PRO A 89 3.98 19.34 -13.23
CA PRO A 89 4.26 20.05 -11.98
C PRO A 89 5.78 20.22 -11.76
N ASP A 90 6.17 20.88 -10.68
CA ASP A 90 7.59 21.19 -10.45
C ASP A 90 8.40 19.91 -10.22
N VAL A 91 9.51 19.76 -10.96
CA VAL A 91 10.39 18.60 -10.87
C VAL A 91 11.42 18.81 -9.76
N ASN A 92 11.45 17.91 -8.79
CA ASN A 92 12.50 17.90 -7.77
C ASN A 92 13.78 17.26 -8.33
N PHE A 93 14.85 18.04 -8.47
CA PHE A 93 16.15 17.56 -8.92
C PHE A 93 17.30 18.42 -8.39
N ASP A 94 18.49 17.82 -8.33
CA ASP A 94 19.74 18.46 -7.96
C ASP A 94 20.76 18.36 -9.10
N LEU A 95 21.60 19.38 -9.24
CA LEU A 95 22.78 19.36 -10.10
C LEU A 95 24.02 19.53 -9.22
N TYR A 96 24.95 18.59 -9.31
CA TYR A 96 26.22 18.66 -8.62
C TYR A 96 27.36 18.05 -9.45
N TYR A 97 28.59 18.31 -9.02
CA TYR A 97 29.80 17.89 -9.71
C TYR A 97 30.60 16.94 -8.84
N ILE A 98 31.17 15.91 -9.45
CA ILE A 98 32.04 14.95 -8.77
C ILE A 98 33.36 14.81 -9.53
N ASN A 99 34.44 14.50 -8.80
CA ASN A 99 35.70 14.10 -9.42
C ASN A 99 35.75 12.57 -9.50
N TYR A 100 35.91 12.03 -10.71
CA TYR A 100 36.03 10.62 -10.97
C TYR A 100 37.24 10.36 -11.87
N LEU A 101 38.23 9.62 -11.36
CA LEU A 101 39.50 9.34 -12.06
C LEU A 101 40.21 10.61 -12.57
N GLY A 102 40.20 11.69 -11.80
CA GLY A 102 40.82 12.97 -12.16
C GLY A 102 40.06 13.75 -13.23
N LYS A 103 38.88 13.27 -13.65
CA LYS A 103 37.96 13.96 -14.55
C LYS A 103 36.75 14.43 -13.77
N GLU A 104 36.25 15.61 -14.11
CA GLU A 104 35.04 16.12 -13.48
C GLU A 104 33.81 15.68 -14.26
N LEU A 105 32.79 15.19 -13.55
CA LEU A 105 31.51 14.77 -14.10
C LEU A 105 30.40 15.63 -13.52
N ALA A 106 29.39 15.92 -14.32
CA ALA A 106 28.19 16.61 -13.87
C ALA A 106 27.04 15.61 -13.69
N ILE A 107 26.38 15.64 -12.55
CA ILE A 107 25.32 14.71 -12.19
C ILE A 107 24.03 15.51 -12.02
N ILE A 108 23.01 15.17 -12.80
CA ILE A 108 21.64 15.55 -12.49
C ILE A 108 20.99 14.37 -11.79
N GLU A 109 20.66 14.55 -10.51
CA GLU A 109 19.88 13.60 -9.72
C GLU A 109 18.42 14.08 -9.70
N ILE A 110 17.51 13.28 -10.23
CA ILE A 110 16.08 13.55 -10.22
C ILE A 110 15.46 12.71 -9.10
N GLY A 111 14.80 13.39 -8.17
CA GLY A 111 14.17 12.77 -7.01
C GLY A 111 12.93 11.95 -7.36
N SER A 112 12.25 11.47 -6.32
CA SER A 112 10.99 10.74 -6.47
C SER A 112 9.94 11.62 -7.17
N SER A 113 9.43 11.12 -8.30
CA SER A 113 8.49 11.84 -9.14
C SER A 113 7.09 11.28 -8.93
N SER A 114 6.37 11.77 -7.92
CA SER A 114 5.04 11.27 -7.53
C SER A 114 3.88 11.95 -8.25
N ASP A 115 4.07 13.17 -8.75
CA ASP A 115 2.99 14.00 -9.32
C ASP A 115 2.86 13.88 -10.85
N LYS A 116 3.18 12.72 -11.44
CA LYS A 116 3.04 12.46 -12.88
C LYS A 116 1.58 12.65 -13.35
N PRO A 117 1.30 13.08 -14.59
CA PRO A 117 2.27 13.32 -15.65
C PRO A 117 2.92 14.70 -15.52
N TYR A 118 4.21 14.75 -15.83
CA TYR A 118 4.94 15.99 -16.06
C TYR A 118 4.81 16.37 -17.54
N ILE A 119 4.48 17.63 -17.82
CA ILE A 119 4.23 18.15 -19.17
C ILE A 119 4.89 19.52 -19.38
N ILE A 120 5.02 19.93 -20.64
CA ILE A 120 5.52 21.26 -20.98
C ILE A 120 4.45 22.33 -20.75
N LYS A 121 4.76 23.33 -19.90
CA LYS A 121 3.88 24.44 -19.48
C LYS A 121 3.46 25.37 -20.62
N LYS A 122 4.34 25.58 -21.61
CA LYS A 122 4.16 26.60 -22.67
C LYS A 122 4.91 26.27 -23.95
N ASP A 123 4.49 26.91 -25.05
CA ASP A 123 5.18 26.77 -26.34
C ASP A 123 6.63 27.27 -26.27
N LEU A 124 7.53 26.49 -26.84
CA LEU A 124 8.96 26.76 -26.98
C LEU A 124 9.42 26.46 -28.41
N PRO A 125 10.57 26.97 -28.86
CA PRO A 125 11.12 26.60 -30.15
C PRO A 125 11.30 25.08 -30.28
N GLY A 126 10.52 24.44 -31.16
CA GLY A 126 10.57 23.00 -31.40
C GLY A 126 9.94 22.10 -30.32
N ILE A 127 9.25 22.67 -29.33
CA ILE A 127 8.51 21.94 -28.29
C ILE A 127 7.15 22.63 -28.10
N LYS A 128 6.06 21.86 -28.19
CA LYS A 128 4.71 22.39 -27.99
C LYS A 128 4.25 22.25 -26.54
N GLN A 129 3.42 23.20 -26.11
CA GLN A 129 2.69 23.12 -24.85
C GLN A 129 1.93 21.79 -24.75
N GLY A 130 1.90 21.19 -23.56
CA GLY A 130 1.24 19.92 -23.30
C GLY A 130 2.02 18.70 -23.79
N LEU A 131 3.22 18.87 -24.38
CA LEU A 131 4.09 17.74 -24.70
C LEU A 131 4.39 16.97 -23.41
N CYS A 132 4.08 15.67 -23.42
CA CYS A 132 4.40 14.72 -22.38
C CYS A 132 5.35 13.67 -22.99
N LEU A 133 6.52 13.50 -22.40
CA LEU A 133 7.45 12.44 -22.78
C LEU A 133 7.56 11.42 -21.66
N VAL A 134 7.63 10.15 -22.01
CA VAL A 134 7.88 9.02 -21.11
C VAL A 134 9.17 8.33 -21.53
N ARG A 135 9.93 7.83 -20.56
CA ARG A 135 11.14 7.05 -20.83
C ARG A 135 10.82 5.56 -20.95
N LYS A 136 11.19 4.95 -22.07
CA LYS A 136 11.00 3.53 -22.41
C LYS A 136 12.36 2.90 -22.69
N GLY A 137 12.90 2.20 -21.69
CA GLY A 137 14.30 1.76 -21.72
C GLY A 137 15.25 2.97 -21.76
N SER A 138 16.18 2.99 -22.70
CA SER A 138 17.10 4.12 -22.93
C SER A 138 16.54 5.22 -23.85
N THR A 139 15.28 5.12 -24.29
CA THR A 139 14.70 6.05 -25.27
C THR A 139 13.57 6.89 -24.69
N ASN A 140 13.38 8.09 -25.22
CA ASN A 140 12.25 8.95 -24.90
C ASN A 140 11.17 8.81 -25.97
N ALA A 141 9.92 8.63 -25.56
CA ALA A 141 8.76 8.54 -26.45
C ALA A 141 7.69 9.55 -26.04
N VAL A 142 6.91 10.03 -27.01
CA VAL A 142 5.70 10.81 -26.71
C VAL A 142 4.71 9.90 -25.99
N ALA A 143 4.17 10.36 -24.86
CA ALA A 143 3.20 9.62 -24.09
C ALA A 143 1.95 9.35 -24.92
N ASN A 144 1.54 8.09 -24.97
CA ASN A 144 0.30 7.67 -25.61
C ASN A 144 -0.81 7.46 -24.56
N ARG A 145 -2.02 7.12 -25.01
CA ARG A 145 -3.18 6.86 -24.13
C ARG A 145 -2.86 5.86 -23.02
N ALA A 146 -2.21 4.74 -23.33
CA ALA A 146 -1.90 3.71 -22.35
C ALA A 146 -0.89 4.19 -21.30
N ASP A 147 0.06 5.04 -21.69
CA ASP A 147 1.00 5.66 -20.76
C ASP A 147 0.25 6.57 -19.77
N PHE A 148 -0.70 7.38 -20.27
CA PHE A 148 -1.56 8.20 -19.41
C PHE A 148 -2.45 7.35 -18.49
N ASP A 149 -3.09 6.30 -19.00
CA ASP A 149 -3.91 5.38 -18.19
C ASP A 149 -3.09 4.81 -17.02
N SER A 150 -1.85 4.35 -17.30
CA SER A 150 -0.93 3.84 -16.27
C SER A 150 -0.63 4.91 -15.23
N ILE A 151 -0.23 6.11 -15.66
CA ILE A 151 0.09 7.23 -14.76
C ILE A 151 -1.10 7.58 -13.86
N TYR A 152 -2.31 7.70 -14.41
CA TYR A 152 -3.50 8.05 -13.63
C TYR A 152 -4.00 6.91 -12.74
N SER A 153 -3.77 5.65 -13.12
CA SER A 153 -4.08 4.50 -12.26
C SER A 153 -3.20 4.48 -11.00
N GLU A 154 -1.90 4.77 -11.14
CA GLU A 154 -0.96 4.90 -10.03
C GLU A 154 -1.36 6.08 -9.12
N LYS A 155 -1.72 7.23 -9.72
CA LYS A 155 -2.10 8.44 -9.00
C LYS A 155 -3.42 8.34 -8.27
N SER A 156 -4.38 7.62 -8.85
CA SER A 156 -5.73 7.51 -8.30
C SER A 156 -5.73 6.87 -6.93
N GLY A 157 -4.72 6.09 -6.56
CA GLY A 157 -4.71 5.33 -5.32
C GLY A 157 -5.58 4.09 -5.42
N GLY A 158 -5.35 3.14 -4.53
CA GLY A 158 -6.10 1.87 -4.49
C GLY A 158 -7.29 1.90 -3.56
N PHE A 159 -7.83 0.72 -3.31
CA PHE A 159 -8.69 0.48 -2.16
C PHE A 159 -7.86 0.50 -0.87
N VAL A 160 -8.31 1.27 0.12
CA VAL A 160 -7.63 1.51 1.39
C VAL A 160 -8.62 1.20 2.54
N PRO A 161 -8.65 -0.04 3.04
CA PRO A 161 -9.38 -0.38 4.25
C PRO A 161 -8.62 0.12 5.49
N LYS A 162 -9.37 0.52 6.53
CA LYS A 162 -8.85 0.91 7.84
C LYS A 162 -9.78 0.42 8.95
N ILE A 163 -9.20 0.07 10.10
CA ILE A 163 -9.95 -0.12 11.35
C ILE A 163 -10.03 1.25 12.02
N LEU A 164 -11.24 1.72 12.32
CA LEU A 164 -11.48 3.04 12.93
C LEU A 164 -11.45 2.97 14.46
N ARG A 165 -11.99 1.88 15.02
CA ARG A 165 -11.94 1.59 16.46
C ARG A 165 -11.30 0.24 16.69
N ASN A 166 -10.26 0.22 17.51
CA ASN A 166 -9.52 -0.98 17.90
C ASN A 166 -10.31 -1.78 18.96
N CYS A 167 -11.59 -2.02 18.69
CA CYS A 167 -12.52 -2.67 19.61
C CYS A 167 -13.50 -3.55 18.84
N LEU A 168 -13.44 -4.86 19.10
CA LEU A 168 -14.40 -5.82 18.59
C LEU A 168 -15.53 -6.01 19.60
N ARG A 169 -16.77 -5.75 19.18
CA ARG A 169 -17.95 -5.77 20.05
C ARG A 169 -18.87 -6.94 19.69
N ALA A 170 -18.85 -7.99 20.48
CA ALA A 170 -19.64 -9.20 20.28
C ALA A 170 -20.97 -9.18 21.04
N ILE A 171 -22.05 -9.54 20.35
CA ILE A 171 -23.41 -9.71 20.89
C ILE A 171 -24.05 -10.89 20.16
N ASP A 172 -24.48 -11.90 20.92
CA ASP A 172 -25.36 -12.99 20.44
C ASP A 172 -24.96 -13.63 19.11
N GLY A 173 -23.69 -14.03 18.97
CA GLY A 173 -23.20 -14.74 17.79
C GLY A 173 -22.53 -13.85 16.73
N THR A 174 -22.72 -12.53 16.85
CA THR A 174 -22.20 -11.52 15.93
C THR A 174 -21.19 -10.63 16.64
N ALA A 175 -20.10 -10.29 15.99
CA ALA A 175 -19.19 -9.24 16.41
C ALA A 175 -19.17 -8.08 15.41
N LEU A 176 -19.06 -6.87 15.93
CA LEU A 176 -19.02 -5.63 15.17
C LEU A 176 -17.63 -5.01 15.25
N LEU A 177 -17.05 -4.69 14.09
CA LEU A 177 -15.78 -3.98 13.96
C LEU A 177 -15.97 -2.72 13.11
N ASP A 178 -15.68 -1.56 13.70
CA ASP A 178 -15.85 -0.26 13.04
C ASP A 178 -14.68 -0.02 12.07
N VAL A 179 -15.00 0.13 10.77
CA VAL A 179 -14.03 0.24 9.68
C VAL A 179 -14.35 1.41 8.76
N SER A 180 -13.33 1.80 7.99
CA SER A 180 -13.43 2.70 6.86
C SER A 180 -12.94 1.98 5.60
N LEU A 181 -13.83 1.84 4.62
CA LEU A 181 -13.56 1.21 3.33
C LEU A 181 -13.53 2.29 2.26
N ARG A 182 -12.32 2.76 1.90
CA ARG A 182 -12.12 3.86 0.95
C ARG A 182 -11.65 3.33 -0.40
N ASN A 183 -12.44 3.53 -1.45
CA ASN A 183 -12.02 3.26 -2.82
C ASN A 183 -11.54 4.55 -3.48
N LEU A 184 -10.22 4.70 -3.58
CA LEU A 184 -9.63 5.81 -4.33
C LEU A 184 -9.49 5.50 -5.82
N SER A 185 -9.70 4.25 -6.25
CA SER A 185 -9.50 3.86 -7.64
C SER A 185 -10.61 4.41 -8.56
N PRO A 186 -10.38 4.48 -9.89
CA PRO A 186 -11.39 4.89 -10.86
C PRO A 186 -12.45 3.81 -11.13
N ASP A 187 -12.20 2.57 -10.70
CA ASP A 187 -13.08 1.43 -10.90
C ASP A 187 -13.77 1.02 -9.57
N PRO A 188 -14.97 0.44 -9.61
CA PRO A 188 -15.60 -0.11 -8.41
C PRO A 188 -14.76 -1.27 -7.84
N VAL A 189 -14.77 -1.39 -6.51
CA VAL A 189 -14.11 -2.49 -5.80
C VAL A 189 -15.19 -3.28 -5.07
N THR A 190 -15.33 -4.55 -5.43
CA THR A 190 -16.30 -5.46 -4.80
C THR A 190 -15.59 -6.42 -3.88
N ILE A 191 -15.74 -6.25 -2.57
CA ILE A 191 -15.24 -7.20 -1.57
C ILE A 191 -16.12 -8.43 -1.59
N ILE A 192 -15.50 -9.60 -1.73
CA ILE A 192 -16.19 -10.91 -1.82
C ILE A 192 -15.92 -11.81 -0.63
N SER A 193 -14.89 -11.52 0.17
CA SER A 193 -14.65 -12.21 1.43
C SER A 193 -13.79 -11.37 2.37
N GLY A 194 -13.91 -11.66 3.65
CA GLY A 194 -13.09 -11.05 4.68
C GLY A 194 -12.96 -11.93 5.91
N ILE A 195 -11.82 -11.82 6.58
CA ILE A 195 -11.52 -12.53 7.82
C ILE A 195 -10.78 -11.58 8.75
N LEU A 196 -11.20 -11.52 10.01
CA LEU A 196 -10.45 -10.91 11.09
C LEU A 196 -9.72 -12.01 11.88
N LEU A 197 -8.40 -11.92 11.94
CA LEU A 197 -7.58 -12.71 12.85
C LEU A 197 -7.29 -11.88 14.10
N ILE A 198 -7.47 -12.48 15.27
CA ILE A 198 -7.05 -11.89 16.54
C ILE A 198 -5.83 -12.64 17.02
N LYS A 199 -4.73 -11.92 17.20
CA LYS A 199 -3.45 -12.45 17.67
C LYS A 199 -3.09 -11.89 19.04
N ASP A 200 -2.34 -12.67 19.81
CA ASP A 200 -1.71 -12.19 21.04
C ASP A 200 -0.43 -11.38 20.75
N ALA A 201 0.21 -10.87 21.81
CA ALA A 201 1.47 -10.13 21.71
C ALA A 201 2.63 -10.94 21.12
N ASN A 202 2.54 -12.28 21.11
CA ASN A 202 3.52 -13.19 20.52
C ASN A 202 3.19 -13.54 19.06
N ASN A 203 2.24 -12.83 18.42
CA ASN A 203 1.72 -13.09 17.08
C ASN A 203 1.02 -14.46 16.91
N THR A 204 0.65 -15.13 17.99
CA THR A 204 -0.11 -16.38 17.94
C THR A 204 -1.58 -16.09 17.70
N ILE A 205 -2.21 -16.75 16.72
CA ILE A 205 -3.63 -16.59 16.43
C ILE A 205 -4.46 -17.22 17.55
N LYS A 206 -5.26 -16.39 18.23
CA LYS A 206 -6.20 -16.77 19.30
C LYS A 206 -7.58 -17.08 18.75
N SER A 207 -8.04 -16.31 17.77
CA SER A 207 -9.34 -16.52 17.12
C SER A 207 -9.38 -15.99 15.68
N THR A 208 -10.36 -16.47 14.94
CA THR A 208 -10.58 -16.18 13.53
C THR A 208 -12.07 -15.94 13.30
N HIS A 209 -12.41 -14.80 12.71
CA HIS A 209 -13.80 -14.36 12.55
C HIS A 209 -14.07 -14.02 11.08
N ARG A 210 -15.03 -14.70 10.46
CA ARG A 210 -15.41 -14.42 9.06
C ARG A 210 -16.31 -13.20 8.98
N VAL A 211 -16.07 -12.34 8.00
CA VAL A 211 -16.96 -11.25 7.63
C VAL A 211 -18.16 -11.82 6.87
N TYR A 212 -19.36 -11.41 7.26
CA TYR A 212 -20.60 -11.78 6.56
C TYR A 212 -21.56 -10.61 6.36
N GLY A 213 -21.11 -9.38 6.60
CA GLY A 213 -21.96 -8.20 6.46
C GLY A 213 -21.21 -6.89 6.66
N PHE A 214 -21.82 -5.82 6.18
CA PHE A 214 -21.42 -4.43 6.45
C PHE A 214 -22.70 -3.63 6.68
N GLU A 215 -22.79 -2.92 7.82
CA GLU A 215 -23.99 -2.26 8.36
C GLU A 215 -25.21 -3.15 8.63
N LYS A 216 -25.29 -4.32 7.99
CA LYS A 216 -26.28 -5.36 8.21
C LYS A 216 -25.69 -6.75 7.97
N GLU A 217 -26.27 -7.76 8.60
CA GLU A 217 -25.96 -9.16 8.37
C GLU A 217 -26.49 -9.62 6.99
N VAL A 218 -25.64 -10.33 6.23
CA VAL A 218 -25.97 -10.92 4.93
C VAL A 218 -25.79 -12.43 4.94
N GLY A 219 -24.72 -12.93 5.56
CA GLY A 219 -24.40 -14.36 5.65
C GLY A 219 -23.29 -14.78 4.68
N ALA A 220 -23.32 -16.03 4.23
CA ALA A 220 -22.26 -16.63 3.42
C ALA A 220 -22.06 -15.98 2.04
N ASP A 221 -23.09 -15.34 1.50
CA ASP A 221 -23.08 -14.65 0.20
C ASP A 221 -22.59 -13.19 0.30
N PHE A 222 -21.81 -12.87 1.33
CA PHE A 222 -21.30 -11.51 1.55
C PHE A 222 -20.59 -10.96 0.31
N ARG A 223 -21.15 -9.87 -0.21
CA ARG A 223 -20.53 -9.03 -1.24
C ARG A 223 -20.80 -7.58 -0.90
N PHE A 224 -19.77 -6.75 -0.97
CA PHE A 224 -19.89 -5.33 -0.72
C PHE A 224 -19.17 -4.54 -1.81
N GLU A 225 -19.95 -3.90 -2.69
CA GLU A 225 -19.43 -3.03 -3.73
C GLU A 225 -19.19 -1.63 -3.18
N ILE A 226 -17.98 -1.12 -3.38
CA ILE A 226 -17.60 0.26 -3.11
C ILE A 226 -17.37 0.94 -4.46
N PRO A 227 -18.26 1.85 -4.89
CA PRO A 227 -18.08 2.59 -6.14
C PRO A 227 -16.77 3.39 -6.16
N ALA A 228 -16.31 3.72 -7.36
CA ALA A 228 -15.12 4.54 -7.56
C ALA A 228 -15.19 5.86 -6.78
N LYS A 229 -14.06 6.28 -6.20
CA LYS A 229 -13.90 7.55 -5.48
C LYS A 229 -14.90 7.74 -4.31
N ARG A 230 -15.32 6.65 -3.65
CA ARG A 230 -16.22 6.67 -2.49
C ARG A 230 -15.57 6.09 -1.25
N GLU A 231 -16.14 6.44 -0.11
CA GLU A 231 -15.78 5.92 1.21
C GLU A 231 -17.04 5.51 1.95
N PHE A 232 -17.00 4.34 2.59
CA PHE A 232 -18.01 3.88 3.53
C PHE A 232 -17.37 3.66 4.88
N THR A 233 -17.99 4.22 5.92
CA THR A 233 -17.61 4.00 7.31
C THR A 233 -18.76 3.31 8.03
N GLY A 234 -18.46 2.32 8.85
CA GLY A 234 -19.48 1.52 9.49
C GLY A 234 -18.96 0.22 10.05
N ASP A 235 -19.87 -0.60 10.55
CA ASP A 235 -19.52 -1.87 11.19
C ASP A 235 -19.47 -3.03 10.20
N LEU A 236 -18.34 -3.75 10.18
CA LEU A 236 -18.29 -5.12 9.67
C LEU A 236 -18.97 -6.06 10.66
N TYR A 237 -19.80 -6.95 10.13
CA TYR A 237 -20.46 -8.01 10.88
C TYR A 237 -19.63 -9.29 10.73
N LEU A 238 -19.19 -9.82 11.87
CA LEU A 238 -18.18 -10.87 11.99
C LEU A 238 -18.71 -12.04 12.82
N GLY A 239 -18.39 -13.27 12.45
CA GLY A 239 -18.79 -14.45 13.22
C GLY A 239 -18.11 -14.50 14.57
N PHE A 240 -18.89 -14.71 15.63
CA PHE A 240 -18.38 -14.77 16.98
C PHE A 240 -19.07 -15.86 17.81
N GLU A 241 -18.36 -16.93 18.09
CA GLU A 241 -18.86 -18.06 18.84
C GLU A 241 -18.58 -17.93 20.34
N SER A 242 -19.40 -18.60 21.15
CA SER A 242 -19.12 -18.75 22.59
C SER A 242 -17.75 -19.36 22.92
N SER A 243 -17.17 -20.12 21.99
CA SER A 243 -15.80 -20.66 22.12
C SER A 243 -14.74 -19.58 21.96
N ASP A 244 -15.00 -18.51 21.20
CA ASP A 244 -14.08 -17.37 21.06
C ASP A 244 -13.90 -16.65 22.40
N CYS A 245 -14.97 -16.53 23.19
CA CYS A 245 -14.90 -15.93 24.53
C CYS A 245 -13.86 -16.64 25.42
N LEU A 246 -13.79 -17.98 25.35
CA LEU A 246 -12.78 -18.77 26.07
C LEU A 246 -11.38 -18.58 25.49
N ARG A 247 -11.25 -18.58 24.16
CA ARG A 247 -9.96 -18.42 23.47
C ARG A 247 -9.34 -17.03 23.68
N LEU A 248 -10.19 -16.03 23.88
CA LEU A 248 -9.84 -14.62 24.12
C LEU A 248 -9.84 -14.26 25.62
N ASN A 249 -9.92 -15.25 26.51
CA ASN A 249 -9.82 -15.07 27.95
C ASN A 249 -10.78 -13.98 28.50
N LEU A 250 -12.03 -13.97 28.02
CA LEU A 250 -13.07 -13.09 28.56
C LEU A 250 -13.57 -13.60 29.91
N ASP A 251 -13.94 -12.67 30.79
CA ASP A 251 -14.62 -12.97 32.05
C ASP A 251 -16.15 -13.16 31.86
N ASP A 252 -16.86 -13.40 32.97
CA ASP A 252 -18.32 -13.61 32.95
C ASP A 252 -19.13 -12.33 32.68
N SER A 253 -18.48 -11.17 32.78
CA SER A 253 -18.99 -9.86 32.43
C SER A 253 -18.68 -9.50 30.96
N GLY A 254 -17.89 -10.32 30.28
CA GLY A 254 -17.52 -10.21 28.87
C GLY A 254 -16.34 -9.29 28.58
N TYR A 255 -15.53 -9.01 29.59
CA TYR A 255 -14.34 -8.16 29.49
C TYR A 255 -13.05 -8.98 29.59
N THR A 256 -11.94 -8.40 29.14
CA THR A 256 -10.60 -8.91 29.37
C THR A 256 -9.62 -7.74 29.45
N ASP A 257 -8.57 -7.89 30.25
CA ASP A 257 -7.46 -6.93 30.31
C ASP A 257 -6.41 -7.19 29.21
N GLU A 258 -6.57 -8.29 28.46
CA GLU A 258 -5.67 -8.61 27.35
C GLU A 258 -5.82 -7.63 26.18
N GLN A 259 -4.67 -7.27 25.62
CA GLN A 259 -4.57 -6.47 24.41
C GLN A 259 -4.18 -7.38 23.25
N PHE A 260 -4.83 -7.19 22.11
CA PHE A 260 -4.66 -8.03 20.94
C PHE A 260 -4.14 -7.24 19.74
N ILE A 261 -3.63 -7.99 18.77
CA ILE A 261 -3.33 -7.50 17.43
C ILE A 261 -4.44 -8.01 16.51
N PHE A 262 -5.18 -7.07 15.93
CA PHE A 262 -6.17 -7.36 14.90
C PHE A 262 -5.49 -7.38 13.54
N VAL A 263 -5.74 -8.41 12.75
CA VAL A 263 -5.33 -8.51 11.35
C VAL A 263 -6.58 -8.75 10.52
N LEU A 264 -7.10 -7.70 9.91
CA LEU A 264 -8.24 -7.76 9.01
C LEU A 264 -7.74 -8.02 7.59
N GLN A 265 -8.16 -9.13 7.02
CA GLN A 265 -7.86 -9.53 5.66
C GLN A 265 -9.13 -9.44 4.82
N LEU A 266 -9.07 -8.75 3.68
CA LEU A 266 -10.17 -8.61 2.73
C LEU A 266 -9.71 -9.07 1.35
N LYS A 267 -10.62 -9.67 0.58
CA LYS A 267 -10.38 -10.07 -0.81
C LYS A 267 -11.45 -9.49 -1.72
N ASP A 268 -11.02 -8.93 -2.85
CA ASP A 268 -11.93 -8.39 -3.87
C ASP A 268 -12.24 -9.38 -5.00
N SER A 269 -13.18 -9.00 -5.87
CA SER A 269 -13.61 -9.78 -7.03
C SER A 269 -12.55 -9.97 -8.11
N THR A 270 -11.44 -9.21 -8.08
CA THR A 270 -10.28 -9.43 -8.97
C THR A 270 -9.29 -10.45 -8.39
N GLY A 271 -9.51 -10.86 -7.14
CA GLY A 271 -8.64 -11.76 -6.41
C GLY A 271 -7.54 -11.05 -5.61
N LYS A 272 -7.50 -9.72 -5.60
CA LYS A 272 -6.54 -8.93 -4.83
C LYS A 272 -6.87 -8.98 -3.34
N GLU A 273 -5.83 -9.13 -2.53
CA GLU A 273 -5.93 -9.23 -1.07
C GLU A 273 -5.41 -7.96 -0.40
N TYR A 274 -6.06 -7.59 0.69
CA TYR A 274 -5.77 -6.40 1.49
C TYR A 274 -5.64 -6.82 2.95
N GLU A 275 -4.63 -6.29 3.64
CA GLU A 275 -4.39 -6.58 5.05
C GLU A 275 -4.30 -5.27 5.84
N VAL A 276 -5.02 -5.20 6.95
CA VAL A 276 -5.00 -4.09 7.91
C VAL A 276 -4.61 -4.63 9.27
N ILE A 277 -3.54 -4.09 9.85
CA ILE A 277 -3.05 -4.48 11.17
C ILE A 277 -3.35 -3.37 12.16
N SER A 278 -3.89 -3.74 13.32
CA SER A 278 -4.17 -2.83 14.43
C SER A 278 -3.69 -3.42 15.75
N SER A 279 -2.68 -2.80 16.35
CA SER A 279 -2.16 -3.16 17.68
C SER A 279 -2.99 -2.53 18.80
N ASN A 280 -2.84 -3.04 20.03
CA ASN A 280 -3.54 -2.54 21.23
C ASN A 280 -5.08 -2.54 21.03
N SER A 281 -5.59 -3.66 20.53
CA SER A 281 -7.02 -3.84 20.25
C SER A 281 -7.70 -4.62 21.38
N THR A 282 -8.93 -4.23 21.69
CA THR A 282 -9.74 -4.81 22.78
C THR A 282 -10.89 -5.63 22.24
N VAL A 283 -11.33 -6.62 23.00
CA VAL A 283 -12.51 -7.43 22.69
C VAL A 283 -13.49 -7.32 23.83
N PHE A 284 -14.76 -7.16 23.48
CA PHE A 284 -15.86 -7.09 24.42
C PHE A 284 -17.00 -8.00 23.96
N ALA A 285 -17.67 -8.71 24.86
CA ALA A 285 -18.81 -9.56 24.52
C ALA A 285 -20.00 -9.38 25.48
N LYS A 286 -21.23 -9.49 24.98
CA LYS A 286 -22.47 -9.53 25.77
C LYS A 286 -23.41 -10.61 25.28
N GLY A 287 -24.34 -10.95 26.16
CA GLY A 287 -25.48 -11.82 25.84
C GLY A 287 -25.14 -13.30 25.96
N GLU A 288 -25.81 -14.11 25.14
CA GLU A 288 -25.78 -15.56 25.23
C GLU A 288 -24.40 -16.13 24.87
N CYS A 289 -23.58 -15.43 24.07
CA CYS A 289 -22.24 -15.91 23.72
C CYS A 289 -21.33 -16.16 24.93
N LEU A 290 -21.64 -15.61 26.11
CA LEU A 290 -20.89 -15.83 27.36
C LEU A 290 -21.23 -17.15 28.08
N TRP A 291 -22.21 -17.94 27.62
CA TRP A 291 -22.71 -19.10 28.36
C TRP A 291 -21.61 -20.11 28.72
N LYS A 292 -20.65 -20.38 27.83
CA LYS A 292 -19.56 -21.34 28.08
C LYS A 292 -18.65 -20.90 29.24
N ILE A 293 -18.39 -19.60 29.38
CA ILE A 293 -17.60 -19.05 30.49
C ILE A 293 -18.38 -19.21 31.80
N LYS A 294 -19.66 -18.86 31.78
CA LYS A 294 -20.53 -18.93 32.96
C LYS A 294 -20.68 -20.35 33.49
N THR A 295 -20.76 -21.35 32.61
CA THR A 295 -20.88 -22.76 33.00
C THR A 295 -19.58 -23.35 33.57
N GLN A 296 -18.39 -22.87 33.13
CA GLN A 296 -17.11 -23.35 33.68
C GLN A 296 -16.86 -22.90 35.13
N LYS A 297 -17.44 -21.77 35.56
CA LYS A 297 -17.33 -21.27 36.94
C LYS A 297 -18.31 -21.92 37.93
N GLN A 298 -19.31 -22.67 37.46
CA GLN A 298 -20.17 -23.42 38.37
C GLN A 298 -19.39 -24.59 38.98
N PRO A 299 -19.31 -24.74 40.31
CA PRO A 299 -18.65 -25.89 40.92
C PRO A 299 -19.34 -27.17 40.42
N LYS A 300 -18.54 -28.16 39.99
CA LYS A 300 -18.99 -29.50 39.60
C LYS A 300 -19.56 -30.29 40.79
N ASN A 301 -20.59 -29.78 41.45
CA ASN A 301 -21.35 -30.50 42.48
C ASN A 301 -22.79 -30.65 42.02
N TYR A 302 -23.01 -31.51 41.04
CA TYR A 302 -24.20 -32.35 40.92
C TYR A 302 -23.88 -33.53 39.99
N ARG A 303 -23.05 -34.46 40.48
CA ARG A 303 -23.21 -35.86 40.08
C ARG A 303 -24.48 -36.35 40.78
N ILE A 304 -25.62 -36.25 40.12
CA ILE A 304 -26.74 -37.11 40.49
C ILE A 304 -26.26 -38.52 40.15
N ASN A 305 -26.02 -39.33 41.19
CA ASN A 305 -25.82 -40.76 41.04
C ASN A 305 -27.05 -41.35 40.34
N ASN A 306 -26.89 -41.71 39.06
CA ASN A 306 -27.83 -42.58 38.33
C ASN A 306 -27.75 -44.03 38.85
N SER A 307 -27.87 -44.22 40.15
CA SER A 307 -28.05 -45.53 40.80
C SER A 307 -29.25 -45.57 41.74
N MET A 308 -30.08 -44.52 41.79
CA MET A 308 -31.32 -44.53 42.56
C MET A 308 -32.51 -43.88 41.82
N LEU A 309 -32.58 -44.06 40.49
CA LEU A 309 -33.80 -43.81 39.70
C LEU A 309 -34.34 -45.09 39.03
N GLY A 310 -33.94 -46.26 39.53
CA GLY A 310 -34.40 -47.58 39.07
C GLY A 310 -35.33 -48.33 40.03
N VAL A 311 -35.76 -47.73 41.15
CA VAL A 311 -36.54 -48.46 42.19
C VAL A 311 -37.87 -47.78 42.57
N PHE A 312 -38.19 -46.59 42.03
CA PHE A 312 -39.44 -45.89 42.39
C PHE A 312 -40.47 -45.71 41.25
N ILE A 313 -40.20 -46.20 40.03
CA ILE A 313 -41.19 -46.24 38.94
C ILE A 313 -41.36 -47.69 38.45
N GLN A 314 -41.69 -48.60 39.35
CA GLN A 314 -42.21 -49.93 39.01
C GLN A 314 -43.27 -50.45 39.99
N ARG A 315 -43.94 -49.53 40.70
CA ARG A 315 -45.04 -49.88 41.64
C ARG A 315 -46.34 -49.10 41.43
N PHE A 316 -46.47 -48.34 40.33
CA PHE A 316 -47.68 -47.56 40.03
C PHE A 316 -48.33 -47.85 38.67
N LEU A 317 -47.86 -48.83 37.89
CA LEU A 317 -48.50 -49.23 36.63
C LEU A 317 -48.52 -50.75 36.50
N THR A 318 -49.46 -51.39 37.23
CA THR A 318 -50.13 -52.68 36.91
C THR A 318 -51.00 -53.08 38.12
N LYS A 319 -52.15 -52.42 38.24
CA LYS A 319 -53.35 -52.94 38.88
C LYS A 319 -54.53 -52.57 37.97
N GLU A 320 -54.71 -53.40 36.96
CA GLU A 320 -55.97 -53.94 36.42
C GLU A 320 -55.62 -54.86 35.26
#